data_AF-A0A967LUH1-F1
#
_entry.id   AF-A0A967LUH1-F1
#
_cell.length_a   1.000
_cell.length_b   1.000
_cell.length_c   1.000
_cell.angle_alpha   90.00
_cell.angle_beta   90.00
_cell.angle_gamma   90.00
#
_symmetry.space_group_name_H-M   'P 1'
#
loop_
_entity.id
_entity.type
_entity.pdbx_description
1 polymer ?
#
loop_
_entity_poly.entity_id
_entity_poly.type
_entity_poly.pdbx_seq_one_letter_code
_entity_poly.pdbx_strand_id
1 'polypeptide(L)' 'MTAIEPLRGVIAPILTPFEDDLTIARDLYVANARRCLEEGCVGLAPFGTTGEALSVGIEERM' A
#
# COMPACT_ATOMS: atom_id res chain seq x y z
N MET A 1 -6.66 -24.70 -20.14
CA MET A 1 -6.41 -23.54 -19.25
C MET A 1 -6.67 -22.29 -20.05
N THR A 2 -7.69 -21.51 -19.68
CA THR A 2 -7.93 -20.20 -20.28
C THR A 2 -6.83 -19.25 -19.82
N ALA A 3 -6.32 -18.39 -20.72
CA ALA A 3 -5.35 -17.38 -20.35
C ALA A 3 -5.99 -16.36 -19.39
N ILE A 4 -5.29 -16.02 -18.32
CA ILE A 4 -5.70 -14.94 -17.40
C ILE A 4 -5.51 -13.63 -18.15
N GLU A 5 -6.53 -12.77 -18.16
CA GLU A 5 -6.38 -11.43 -18.74
C GLU A 5 -5.33 -10.62 -17.94
N PRO A 6 -4.39 -9.94 -18.61
CA PRO A 6 -3.40 -9.13 -17.93
C PRO A 6 -4.06 -7.96 -17.20
N LEU A 7 -3.60 -7.67 -15.98
CA LEU A 7 -4.01 -6.51 -15.20
C LEU A 7 -3.74 -5.23 -16.01
N ARG A 8 -4.70 -4.29 -16.00
CA ARG A 8 -4.63 -3.01 -16.73
C ARG A 8 -4.91 -1.84 -15.79
N GLY A 9 -4.21 -0.73 -16.01
CA GLY A 9 -4.33 0.49 -15.20
C GLY A 9 -3.09 0.73 -14.33
N VAL A 10 -3.14 1.78 -13.51
CA VAL A 10 -2.05 2.13 -12.58
C VAL A 10 -2.26 1.43 -11.23
N ILE A 11 -1.26 0.66 -10.78
CA ILE A 11 -1.20 0.08 -9.44
C ILE A 11 -0.17 0.86 -8.64
N ALA A 12 -0.60 1.53 -7.56
CA ALA A 12 0.27 2.40 -6.79
C ALA A 12 1.00 1.64 -5.67
N PRO A 13 2.35 1.64 -5.64
CA PRO A 13 3.09 1.26 -4.45
C PRO A 13 2.95 2.37 -3.40
N ILE A 14 2.33 2.05 -2.27
CA ILE A 14 2.06 3.05 -1.21
C ILE A 14 3.04 2.94 -0.06
N LEU A 15 3.39 4.09 0.53
CA LEU A 15 4.28 4.21 1.68
C LEU A 15 3.58 3.71 2.96
N THR A 16 4.38 3.23 3.92
CA THR A 16 3.93 3.00 5.31
C THR A 16 4.33 4.23 6.13
N PRO A 17 3.40 5.11 6.54
CA PRO A 17 3.70 6.25 7.39
C PRO A 17 3.81 5.80 8.85
N PHE A 18 4.61 6.53 9.61
CA PHE A 18 4.87 6.26 11.02
C PHE A 18 4.53 7.49 11.87
N GLU A 19 4.07 7.25 13.09
CA GLU A 19 3.95 8.24 14.15
C GLU A 19 5.34 8.59 14.72
N ASP A 20 5.41 9.61 15.58
CA ASP A 20 6.66 10.01 16.24
C ASP A 20 7.26 8.89 17.13
N ASP A 21 6.43 7.96 17.60
CA ASP A 21 6.85 6.78 18.38
C ASP A 21 7.21 5.55 17.51
N LEU A 22 7.28 5.74 16.19
CA LEU A 22 7.58 4.73 15.17
C LEU A 22 6.50 3.65 15.00
N THR A 23 5.34 3.77 15.65
CA THR A 23 4.19 2.92 15.31
C THR A 23 3.60 3.34 13.96
N ILE A 24 2.89 2.44 13.28
CA ILE A 24 2.27 2.75 11.99
C ILE A 24 1.15 3.78 12.17
N ALA A 25 1.23 4.90 11.46
CA ALA A 25 0.20 5.93 11.40
C ALA A 25 -0.98 5.47 10.51
N ARG A 26 -1.85 4.61 11.07
CA ARG A 26 -2.92 3.92 10.33
C ARG A 26 -3.89 4.87 9.63
N ASP A 27 -4.23 6.00 10.26
CA ASP A 27 -5.14 6.99 9.68
C ASP A 27 -4.56 7.62 8.42
N LEU A 28 -3.27 7.99 8.45
CA LEU A 28 -2.55 8.52 7.29
C LEU A 28 -2.41 7.46 6.19
N TYR A 29 -2.14 6.21 6.57
CA TYR A 29 -2.03 5.10 5.64
C TYR A 29 -3.33 4.90 4.84
N VAL A 30 -4.47 4.82 5.54
CA VAL A 30 -5.78 4.64 4.92
C VAL A 30 -6.19 5.87 4.10
N ALA A 31 -5.91 7.08 4.58
CA ALA A 31 -6.18 8.31 3.84
C ALA A 31 -5.40 8.37 2.52
N ASN A 32 -4.10 8.04 2.54
CA ASN A 32 -3.28 7.96 1.33
C ASN A 32 -3.78 6.86 0.37
N ALA A 33 -4.10 5.68 0.88
CA ALA A 33 -4.65 4.58 0.08
C ALA A 33 -5.95 4.99 -0.64
N ARG A 34 -6.88 5.65 0.08
CA ARG A 34 -8.13 6.17 -0.50
C ARG A 34 -7.85 7.21 -1.58
N ARG A 35 -6.98 8.17 -1.28
CA ARG A 35 -6.59 9.21 -2.24
C ARG A 35 -6.04 8.62 -3.54
N CYS A 36 -5.15 7.63 -3.48
CA CYS A 36 -4.62 6.99 -4.69
C CYS A 36 -5.73 6.38 -5.56
N LEU A 37 -6.72 5.73 -4.94
CA LEU A 37 -7.87 5.16 -5.63
C LEU A 37 -8.79 6.25 -6.22
N GLU A 38 -9.07 7.30 -5.44
CA GLU A 38 -9.88 8.44 -5.87
C GLU A 38 -9.24 9.21 -7.03
N GLU A 39 -7.90 9.28 -7.08
CA GLU A 39 -7.14 9.88 -8.19
C GLU A 39 -7.02 8.98 -9.42
N GLY A 40 -7.58 7.77 -9.39
CA GLY A 40 -7.72 6.88 -10.55
C GLY A 40 -6.76 5.69 -10.60
N CYS A 41 -6.02 5.40 -9.53
CA CYS A 41 -5.33 4.11 -9.43
C CYS A 41 -6.36 2.99 -9.37
N VAL A 42 -6.10 1.90 -10.11
CA VAL A 42 -6.99 0.72 -10.15
C VAL A 42 -6.63 -0.33 -9.10
N GLY A 43 -5.53 -0.11 -8.38
CA GLY A 43 -5.04 -1.02 -7.36
C GLY A 43 -3.92 -0.40 -6.53
N LEU A 44 -3.62 -1.07 -5.42
CA LEU A 44 -2.58 -0.69 -4.48
C LEU A 44 -1.62 -1.87 -4.30
N ALA A 45 -0.33 -1.56 -4.17
CA ALA A 45 0.72 -2.52 -3.83
C ALA A 45 1.32 -2.15 -2.45
N PRO A 46 0.62 -2.48 -1.34
CA PRO A 46 1.10 -2.20 0.00
C PRO A 46 2.27 -3.11 0.38
N PHE A 47 3.12 -2.64 1.30
CA PHE A 47 4.19 -3.44 1.92
C PHE A 47 5.13 -4.12 0.91
N GLY A 48 5.50 -3.38 -0.15
CA GLY A 48 6.68 -3.66 -0.96
C GLY A 48 7.92 -2.92 -0.46
N THR A 49 8.96 -2.79 -1.28
CA THR A 49 10.14 -1.97 -0.94
C THR A 49 9.76 -0.53 -0.62
N THR A 50 8.87 0.08 -1.41
CA THR A 50 8.31 1.42 -1.14
C THR A 50 7.56 1.48 0.19
N GLY A 51 6.91 0.38 0.59
CA GLY A 51 6.16 0.30 1.84
C GLY A 51 7.02 -0.12 3.03
N GLU A 52 8.36 -0.09 2.95
CA GLU A 52 9.27 -0.42 4.07
C GLU A 52 9.08 -1.86 4.60
N ALA A 53 8.73 -2.81 3.73
CA ALA A 53 8.33 -4.16 4.14
C ALA A 53 9.35 -4.97 4.94
N LEU A 54 10.65 -4.64 4.81
CA LEU A 54 11.72 -5.28 5.57
C LEU A 54 12.01 -4.58 6.91
N SER A 55 11.48 -3.37 7.09
CA SER A 55 11.61 -2.57 8.31
C SER A 55 10.39 -2.75 9.23
N VAL A 56 9.25 -3.18 8.67
CA VAL A 56 7.98 -3.38 9.39
C VAL A 56 7.76 -4.87 9.71
N GLY A 57 7.45 -5.16 10.97
CA GLY A 57 7.15 -6.51 11.46
C GLY A 57 5.99 -7.18 10.70
N ILE A 58 5.88 -8.50 10.83
CA ILE A 58 4.77 -9.25 10.22
C ILE A 58 3.46 -8.87 10.91
N GLU A 59 3.47 -8.81 12.24
CA GLU A 59 2.30 -8.51 13.07
C GLU A 59 1.77 -7.09 12.83
N GLU A 60 2.64 -6.13 12.53
CA GLU A 60 2.25 -4.75 12.27
C GLU A 60 1.52 -4.58 10.91
N ARG A 61 1.70 -5.52 9.98
CA ARG A 61 1.10 -5.49 8.62
C ARG A 61 -0.21 -6.26 8.48
N MET A 62 -0.62 -7.01 9.51
CA MET A 62 -1.82 -7.84 9.53
C MET A 62 -2.96 -7.16 10.30
#